data_AF-A0A917UER3-F1
#
_entry.id   AF-A0A917UER3-F1
#
_cell.length_a   1.000
_cell.length_b   1.000
_cell.length_c   1.000
_cell.angle_alpha   90.00
_cell.angle_beta   90.00
_cell.angle_gamma   90.00
#
_symmetry.space_group_name_H-M   'P 1'
#
loop_
_entity.id
_entity.type
_entity.pdbx_description
1 polymer ?
#
loop_
_entity_poly.entity_id
_entity_poly.type
_entity_poly.pdbx_seq_one_letter_code
_entity_poly.pdbx_strand_id
1 'polypeptide(L)'
;MAAFCALLVATAAGCDGGAGAQPPAQRSTAPAAASGGACQLLDFAMVNAKLGLDLSVAAAATQDNTFTCVLQASGASYPDLVLSVSATTIGADIFTAMVQPKDATAVPGLGLVGYQMPTPAAASAGPGVEVGWLAGNKRIIELSLRFAPGTPDEKAAEAIPKVVELAKLIDLSSL
;
A
#
# COMPACT_ATOMS: atom_id res chain seq x y z
N MET A 1 -28.36 37.40 -61.10
CA MET A 1 -28.22 35.99 -60.70
C MET A 1 -28.57 35.92 -59.23
N ALA A 2 -29.69 35.29 -58.91
CA ALA A 2 -30.28 35.24 -57.58
C ALA A 2 -29.60 34.17 -56.70
N ALA A 3 -29.53 34.39 -55.38
CA ALA A 3 -29.90 33.39 -54.38
C ALA A 3 -30.04 34.04 -53.00
N PHE A 4 -31.22 33.82 -52.42
CA PHE A 4 -31.73 34.25 -51.12
C PHE A 4 -31.36 33.21 -50.04
N CYS A 5 -31.70 33.54 -48.78
CA CYS A 5 -31.85 32.66 -47.59
C CYS A 5 -30.59 32.39 -46.76
N ALA A 6 -30.63 32.42 -45.43
CA ALA A 6 -31.64 32.86 -44.46
C ALA A 6 -30.93 32.95 -43.10
N LEU A 7 -31.33 33.94 -42.30
CA LEU A 7 -30.98 34.08 -40.89
C LEU A 7 -31.49 32.85 -40.10
N LEU A 8 -30.64 32.22 -39.29
CA LEU A 8 -31.05 31.42 -38.15
C LEU A 8 -30.27 31.88 -36.92
N VAL A 9 -30.93 32.73 -36.15
CA VAL A 9 -30.57 33.04 -34.76
C VAL A 9 -31.16 31.92 -33.90
N ALA A 10 -30.33 31.24 -33.12
CA ALA A 10 -30.77 30.40 -32.01
C ALA A 10 -30.09 30.89 -30.73
N THR A 11 -30.88 31.57 -29.90
CA THR A 11 -30.58 31.86 -28.49
C THR A 11 -31.25 30.80 -27.62
N ALA A 12 -30.54 30.24 -26.63
CA ALA A 12 -31.06 30.01 -25.26
C ALA A 12 -30.09 29.21 -24.37
N ALA A 13 -29.97 29.68 -23.11
CA ALA A 13 -29.59 28.99 -21.86
C ALA A 13 -28.17 28.38 -21.78
N GLY A 14 -27.31 28.70 -20.80
CA GLY A 14 -27.55 29.05 -19.41
C GLY A 14 -27.20 27.85 -18.52
N CYS A 15 -26.28 28.05 -17.55
CA CYS A 15 -25.98 27.17 -16.42
C CYS A 15 -25.38 25.79 -16.78
N ASP A 16 -24.54 25.13 -15.99
CA ASP A 16 -24.08 25.32 -14.63
C ASP A 16 -22.84 24.41 -14.46
N GLY A 17 -22.13 24.55 -13.34
CA GLY A 17 -21.02 23.67 -12.97
C GLY A 17 -21.44 22.20 -12.85
N GLY A 18 -21.48 21.49 -13.97
CA GLY A 18 -21.59 20.04 -14.01
C GLY A 18 -20.24 19.44 -13.70
N ALA A 19 -19.97 19.20 -12.41
CA ALA A 19 -19.03 18.14 -12.02
C ALA A 19 -19.57 16.85 -12.65
N GLY A 20 -19.09 16.54 -13.86
CA GLY A 20 -19.41 15.28 -14.52
C GLY A 20 -19.08 14.17 -13.54
N ALA A 21 -20.09 13.40 -13.17
CA ALA A 21 -19.91 12.26 -12.29
C ALA A 21 -18.83 11.37 -12.92
N GLN A 22 -17.63 11.40 -12.33
CA GLN A 22 -16.53 10.57 -12.79
C GLN A 22 -17.01 9.12 -12.66
N PRO A 23 -16.88 8.28 -13.71
CA PRO A 23 -17.30 6.89 -13.64
C PRO A 23 -16.70 6.27 -12.38
N PRO A 24 -17.46 5.43 -11.63
CA PRO A 24 -16.92 4.77 -10.46
C PRO A 24 -15.63 4.05 -10.87
N ALA A 25 -14.54 4.33 -10.15
CA ALA A 25 -13.23 3.81 -10.48
C ALA A 25 -13.32 2.29 -10.58
N GLN A 26 -13.07 1.75 -11.77
CA GLN A 26 -13.19 0.31 -12.01
C GLN A 26 -12.16 -0.41 -11.14
N ARG A 27 -12.62 -1.40 -10.35
CA ARG A 27 -11.70 -2.30 -9.65
C ARG A 27 -10.83 -3.00 -10.70
N SER A 28 -9.52 -3.02 -10.49
CA SER A 28 -8.63 -3.81 -11.33
C SER A 28 -9.10 -5.27 -11.30
N THR A 29 -9.27 -5.87 -12.46
CA THR A 29 -9.50 -7.31 -12.59
C THR A 29 -8.19 -8.10 -12.56
N ALA A 30 -7.05 -7.41 -12.71
CA ALA A 30 -5.74 -8.03 -12.65
C ALA A 30 -5.32 -8.30 -11.19
N PRO A 31 -4.71 -9.46 -10.90
CA PRO A 31 -4.16 -9.74 -9.58
C PRO A 31 -2.98 -8.81 -9.26
N ALA A 32 -2.73 -8.55 -7.98
CA ALA A 32 -1.63 -7.68 -7.54
C ALA A 32 -0.28 -8.11 -8.13
N ALA A 33 -0.01 -9.43 -8.15
CA ALA A 33 1.19 -10.03 -8.72
C ALA A 33 1.47 -9.65 -10.19
N ALA A 34 0.45 -9.32 -10.98
CA ALA A 34 0.63 -8.89 -12.37
C ALA A 34 1.40 -7.57 -12.49
N SER A 35 1.51 -6.79 -11.41
CA SER A 35 2.29 -5.55 -11.36
C SER A 35 3.81 -5.81 -11.30
N GLY A 36 4.24 -7.03 -10.94
CA GLY A 36 5.65 -7.38 -10.78
C GLY A 36 6.26 -6.92 -9.45
N GLY A 37 7.59 -6.86 -9.40
CA GLY A 37 8.34 -6.47 -8.18
C GLY A 37 7.94 -7.27 -6.94
N ALA A 38 7.82 -6.60 -5.80
CA ALA A 38 7.37 -7.25 -4.56
C ALA A 38 5.87 -7.61 -4.59
N CYS A 39 5.08 -7.14 -5.58
CA CYS A 39 3.66 -7.47 -5.64
C CYS A 39 3.42 -8.95 -5.93
N GLN A 40 4.44 -9.67 -6.42
CA GLN A 40 4.38 -11.13 -6.58
C GLN A 40 4.19 -11.87 -5.26
N LEU A 41 4.51 -11.23 -4.13
CA LEU A 41 4.33 -11.79 -2.78
C LEU A 41 2.97 -11.44 -2.18
N LEU A 42 2.16 -10.64 -2.87
CA LEU A 42 0.89 -10.15 -2.37
C LEU A 42 -0.26 -10.64 -3.25
N ASP A 43 -1.31 -11.13 -2.58
CA ASP A 43 -2.59 -11.44 -3.17
C ASP A 43 -3.66 -10.54 -2.52
N PHE A 44 -4.50 -9.90 -3.34
CA PHE A 44 -5.53 -9.00 -2.82
C PHE A 44 -6.50 -9.71 -1.89
N ALA A 45 -6.93 -10.94 -2.21
CA ALA A 45 -7.89 -11.66 -1.37
C ALA A 45 -7.30 -12.02 -0.01
N MET A 46 -6.06 -12.51 0.02
CA MET A 46 -5.33 -12.78 1.27
C MET A 46 -5.17 -11.50 2.10
N VAL A 47 -4.66 -10.42 1.50
CA VAL A 47 -4.41 -9.15 2.20
C VAL A 47 -5.72 -8.55 2.74
N ASN A 48 -6.75 -8.46 1.90
CA ASN A 48 -8.03 -7.90 2.27
C ASN A 48 -8.73 -8.72 3.36
N ALA A 49 -8.67 -10.06 3.27
CA ALA A 49 -9.22 -10.93 4.31
C ALA A 49 -8.49 -10.77 5.65
N LYS A 50 -7.17 -10.56 5.65
CA LYS A 50 -6.39 -10.35 6.88
C LYS A 50 -6.59 -8.97 7.49
N LEU A 51 -6.58 -7.93 6.68
CA LEU A 51 -6.63 -6.56 7.17
C LEU A 51 -8.06 -6.04 7.35
N GLY A 52 -9.03 -6.59 6.63
CA GLY A 52 -10.39 -6.07 6.55
C GLY A 52 -10.49 -4.80 5.69
N LEU A 53 -9.71 -4.75 4.61
CA LEU A 53 -9.63 -3.62 3.67
C LEU A 53 -10.17 -4.04 2.30
N ASP A 54 -10.39 -3.07 1.39
CA ASP A 54 -10.79 -3.30 -0.01
C ASP A 54 -9.72 -2.77 -0.97
N LEU A 55 -8.50 -3.28 -0.82
CA LEU A 55 -7.38 -2.94 -1.71
C LEU A 55 -7.59 -3.62 -3.06
N SER A 56 -7.43 -2.86 -4.14
CA SER A 56 -7.70 -3.32 -5.50
C SER A 56 -6.82 -2.65 -6.56
N VAL A 57 -5.92 -1.77 -6.15
CA VAL A 57 -4.89 -1.17 -7.00
C VAL A 57 -3.54 -1.66 -6.51
N ALA A 58 -2.69 -2.10 -7.43
CA ALA A 58 -1.32 -2.49 -7.15
C ALA A 58 -0.38 -1.73 -8.08
N ALA A 59 0.74 -1.29 -7.55
CA ALA A 59 1.83 -0.71 -8.32
C ALA A 59 3.15 -1.27 -7.79
N ALA A 60 4.05 -1.62 -8.70
CA ALA A 60 5.37 -2.08 -8.34
C ALA A 60 6.42 -1.07 -8.80
N ALA A 61 7.50 -1.00 -8.03
CA ALA A 61 8.69 -0.26 -8.40
C ALA A 61 9.93 -1.12 -8.11
N THR A 62 11.04 -0.78 -8.75
CA THR A 62 12.33 -1.38 -8.45
C THR A 62 13.36 -0.26 -8.49
N GLN A 63 14.15 -0.17 -7.43
CA GLN A 63 15.28 0.74 -7.34
C GLN A 63 16.46 -0.04 -6.76
N ASP A 64 17.56 -0.08 -7.50
CA ASP A 64 18.74 -0.88 -7.17
C ASP A 64 18.36 -2.36 -6.88
N ASN A 65 18.64 -2.84 -5.67
CA ASN A 65 18.33 -4.20 -5.22
C ASN A 65 17.06 -4.26 -4.34
N THR A 66 16.22 -3.23 -4.40
CA THR A 66 14.98 -3.11 -3.64
C THR A 66 13.78 -3.19 -4.58
N PHE A 67 12.91 -4.16 -4.31
CA PHE A 67 11.63 -4.34 -5.00
C PHE A 67 10.52 -3.85 -4.09
N THR A 68 9.63 -3.01 -4.61
CA THR A 68 8.53 -2.44 -3.83
C THR A 68 7.20 -2.79 -4.46
N CYS A 69 6.19 -2.98 -3.63
CA CYS A 69 4.79 -3.03 -3.99
C CYS A 69 4.01 -2.04 -3.14
N VAL A 70 3.06 -1.35 -3.76
CA VAL A 70 2.07 -0.53 -3.07
C VAL A 70 0.69 -1.04 -3.43
N LEU A 71 -0.12 -1.33 -2.43
CA LEU A 71 -1.54 -1.65 -2.57
C LEU A 71 -2.41 -0.53 -2.01
N GLN A 72 -3.45 -0.16 -2.76
CA GLN A 72 -4.41 0.88 -2.39
C GLN A 72 -5.84 0.48 -2.74
N ALA A 73 -6.80 1.10 -2.06
CA ALA A 73 -8.20 1.04 -2.47
C ALA A 73 -8.43 1.91 -3.72
N SER A 74 -9.34 1.49 -4.59
CA SER A 74 -9.64 2.21 -5.84
C SER A 74 -10.16 3.63 -5.53
N GLY A 75 -9.52 4.65 -6.12
CA GLY A 75 -9.90 6.05 -5.96
C GLY A 75 -9.58 6.66 -4.58
N ALA A 76 -8.83 5.96 -3.72
CA ALA A 76 -8.43 6.45 -2.41
C ALA A 76 -6.91 6.57 -2.29
N SER A 77 -6.44 7.61 -1.59
CA SER A 77 -5.01 7.77 -1.27
C SER A 77 -4.59 6.95 -0.04
N TYR A 78 -5.57 6.51 0.76
CA TYR A 78 -5.37 5.76 2.00
C TYR A 78 -6.53 4.78 2.23
N PRO A 79 -6.31 3.69 2.99
CA PRO A 79 -5.02 3.24 3.48
C PRO A 79 -4.13 2.71 2.34
N ASP A 80 -2.82 2.84 2.53
CA ASP A 80 -1.78 2.31 1.66
C ASP A 80 -0.98 1.24 2.40
N LEU A 81 -0.85 0.09 1.75
CA LEU A 81 0.00 -1.00 2.20
C LEU A 81 1.24 -1.04 1.30
N VAL A 82 2.41 -0.85 1.87
CA VAL A 82 3.69 -0.87 1.16
C VAL A 82 4.50 -2.07 1.61
N LEU A 83 4.98 -2.86 0.65
CA LEU A 83 5.92 -3.94 0.88
C LEU A 83 7.22 -3.62 0.15
N SER A 84 8.33 -3.60 0.88
CA SER A 84 9.67 -3.43 0.32
C SER A 84 10.52 -4.66 0.62
N VAL A 85 11.25 -5.13 -0.38
CA VAL A 85 12.11 -6.33 -0.30
C VAL A 85 13.48 -5.99 -0.85
N SER A 86 14.50 -6.04 0.01
CA SER A 86 15.87 -5.67 -0.34
C SER A 86 16.81 -6.85 -0.12
N ALA A 87 17.63 -7.17 -1.11
CA ALA A 87 18.71 -8.14 -0.93
C ALA A 87 19.77 -7.61 0.06
N THR A 88 20.32 -8.48 0.90
CA THR A 88 21.34 -8.09 1.87
C THR A 88 22.38 -9.19 2.10
N THR A 89 23.54 -8.81 2.64
CA THR A 89 24.55 -9.76 3.13
C THR A 89 24.60 -9.80 4.66
N ILE A 90 23.84 -8.93 5.34
CA ILE A 90 23.96 -8.75 6.80
C ILE A 90 23.38 -9.93 7.57
N GLY A 91 23.88 -10.11 8.80
CA GLY A 91 23.39 -11.08 9.77
C GLY A 91 22.33 -10.48 10.71
N ALA A 92 21.76 -11.35 11.55
CA ALA A 92 20.75 -11.00 12.55
C ALA A 92 21.26 -9.96 13.57
N ASP A 93 22.54 -10.04 13.95
CA ASP A 93 23.22 -9.12 14.85
C ASP A 93 23.28 -7.69 14.29
N ILE A 94 23.73 -7.54 13.04
CA ILE A 94 23.79 -6.25 12.36
C ILE A 94 22.39 -5.73 12.05
N PHE A 95 21.45 -6.58 11.65
CA PHE A 95 20.06 -6.18 11.46
C PHE A 95 19.47 -5.58 12.74
N THR A 96 19.64 -6.25 13.88
CA THR A 96 19.14 -5.77 15.18
C THR A 96 19.83 -4.47 15.61
N ALA A 97 21.13 -4.33 15.35
CA ALA A 97 21.90 -3.17 15.80
C ALA A 97 21.72 -1.92 14.91
N MET A 98 21.50 -2.11 13.59
CA MET A 98 21.61 -1.03 12.59
C MET A 98 20.34 -0.78 11.78
N VAL A 99 19.47 -1.78 11.65
CA VAL A 99 18.25 -1.70 10.81
C VAL A 99 17.00 -1.59 11.69
N GLN A 100 16.89 -2.43 12.71
CA GLN A 100 15.75 -2.40 13.62
C GLN A 100 15.68 -1.06 14.37
N PRO A 101 14.54 -0.35 14.34
CA PRO A 101 14.35 0.86 15.12
C PRO A 101 14.47 0.59 16.63
N LYS A 102 15.03 1.56 17.37
CA LYS A 102 15.31 1.41 18.82
C LYS A 102 14.07 1.12 19.66
N ASP A 103 12.93 1.70 19.27
CA ASP A 103 11.66 1.59 20.00
C ASP A 103 10.73 0.51 19.41
N ALA A 104 11.25 -0.35 18.54
CA ALA A 104 10.48 -1.43 17.94
C ALA A 104 10.32 -2.62 18.89
N THR A 105 9.15 -3.24 18.86
CA THR A 105 8.85 -4.46 19.62
C THR A 105 9.22 -5.68 18.78
N ALA A 106 9.93 -6.64 19.36
CA ALA A 106 10.27 -7.88 18.65
C ALA A 106 9.02 -8.69 18.28
N VAL A 107 9.05 -9.33 17.11
CA VAL A 107 8.01 -10.23 16.61
C VAL A 107 8.56 -11.66 16.55
N PRO A 108 8.25 -12.51 17.53
CA PRO A 108 8.72 -13.89 17.53
C PRO A 108 8.18 -14.68 16.34
N GLY A 109 9.04 -15.52 15.76
CA GLY A 109 8.67 -16.41 14.66
C GLY A 109 8.45 -15.73 13.31
N LEU A 110 9.00 -14.53 13.11
CA LEU A 110 9.03 -13.84 11.83
C LEU A 110 10.48 -13.72 11.33
N GLY A 111 10.81 -14.42 10.25
CA GLY A 111 12.18 -14.49 9.73
C GLY A 111 13.21 -14.99 10.77
N LEU A 112 14.46 -14.58 10.58
CA LEU A 112 15.55 -14.76 11.54
C LEU A 112 15.43 -13.78 12.72
N VAL A 113 15.06 -12.55 12.43
CA VAL A 113 14.74 -11.48 13.39
C VAL A 113 13.65 -10.62 12.78
N GLY A 114 12.59 -10.35 13.52
CA GLY A 114 11.49 -9.48 13.10
C GLY A 114 11.09 -8.51 14.19
N TYR A 115 10.56 -7.36 13.78
CA TYR A 115 10.06 -6.32 14.66
C TYR A 115 8.74 -5.75 14.14
N GLN A 116 8.01 -5.08 15.03
CA GLN A 116 6.88 -4.22 14.73
C GLN A 116 7.09 -2.87 15.38
N MET A 117 6.58 -1.82 14.77
CA MET A 117 6.63 -0.46 15.31
C MET A 117 5.37 0.30 14.89
N PRO A 118 4.58 0.85 15.84
CA PRO A 118 3.57 1.83 15.51
C PRO A 118 4.24 3.06 14.91
N THR A 119 3.70 3.56 13.80
CA THR A 119 4.15 4.82 13.22
C THR A 119 3.18 5.93 13.63
N PRO A 120 3.67 7.01 14.27
CA PRO A 120 2.80 8.11 14.65
C PRO A 120 2.26 8.84 13.40
N ALA A 121 1.14 9.53 13.58
CA ALA A 121 0.59 10.41 12.56
C ALA A 121 1.58 11.55 12.21
N ALA A 122 1.54 11.99 10.96
CA ALA A 122 2.28 13.12 10.43
C ALA A 122 1.33 14.11 9.75
N ALA A 123 1.83 15.28 9.33
CA ALA A 123 0.98 16.34 8.75
C ALA A 123 0.14 15.88 7.54
N SER A 124 0.66 14.95 6.73
CA SER A 124 0.01 14.44 5.51
C SER A 124 -0.36 12.96 5.57
N ALA A 125 -0.19 12.28 6.71
CA ALA A 125 -0.46 10.85 6.84
C ALA A 125 -1.00 10.53 8.24
N GLY A 126 -1.99 9.64 8.32
CA GLY A 126 -2.49 9.15 9.60
C GLY A 126 -1.47 8.28 10.34
N PRO A 127 -1.84 7.72 11.49
CA PRO A 127 -1.04 6.73 12.16
C PRO A 127 -0.93 5.46 11.30
N GLY A 128 0.02 4.61 11.62
CA GLY A 128 0.27 3.38 10.89
C GLY A 128 1.01 2.34 11.71
N VAL A 129 1.39 1.26 11.05
CA VAL A 129 2.25 0.22 11.60
C VAL A 129 3.27 -0.17 10.56
N GLU A 130 4.49 -0.37 11.00
CA GLU A 130 5.58 -0.97 10.24
C GLU A 130 5.94 -2.32 10.87
N VAL A 131 6.17 -3.32 10.04
CA VAL A 131 6.71 -4.62 10.43
C VAL A 131 7.91 -4.91 9.53
N GLY A 132 9.09 -4.97 10.12
CA GLY A 132 10.33 -5.24 9.39
C GLY A 132 11.00 -6.53 9.87
N TRP A 133 11.60 -7.29 8.96
CA TRP A 133 12.29 -8.53 9.32
C TRP A 133 13.43 -8.89 8.37
N LEU A 134 14.39 -9.64 8.89
CA LEU A 134 15.41 -10.33 8.11
C LEU A 134 14.94 -11.74 7.81
N ALA A 135 14.57 -12.02 6.56
CA ALA A 135 14.16 -13.35 6.11
C ALA A 135 15.37 -14.31 6.03
N GLY A 136 15.11 -15.61 6.13
CA GLY A 136 16.13 -16.67 6.09
C GLY A 136 16.94 -16.71 4.78
N ASN A 137 16.37 -16.19 3.70
CA ASN A 137 16.97 -16.14 2.36
C ASN A 137 17.75 -14.83 2.07
N LYS A 138 18.27 -14.16 3.11
CA LYS A 138 19.10 -12.96 2.98
C LYS A 138 18.38 -11.76 2.34
N ARG A 139 17.13 -11.55 2.75
CA ARG A 139 16.33 -10.38 2.38
C ARG A 139 15.91 -9.61 3.62
N ILE A 140 16.02 -8.29 3.56
CA ILE A 140 15.33 -7.40 4.49
C ILE A 140 13.97 -7.12 3.87
N ILE A 141 12.90 -7.38 4.62
CA ILE A 141 11.54 -7.13 4.19
C ILE A 141 10.90 -6.15 5.17
N GLU A 142 10.22 -5.15 4.64
CA GLU A 142 9.46 -4.17 5.41
C GLU A 142 8.04 -4.09 4.85
N LEU A 143 7.07 -4.24 5.74
CA LEU A 143 5.64 -4.11 5.46
C LEU A 143 5.10 -2.95 6.29
N SER A 144 4.67 -1.88 5.63
CA SER A 144 4.03 -0.74 6.29
C SER A 144 2.59 -0.58 5.85
N LEU A 145 1.71 -0.33 6.82
CA LEU A 145 0.32 0.05 6.59
C LEU A 145 0.12 1.44 7.17
N ARG A 146 -0.43 2.35 6.36
CA ARG A 146 -0.67 3.73 6.78
C ARG A 146 -2.12 4.12 6.53
N PHE A 147 -2.71 4.83 7.48
CA PHE A 147 -4.10 5.27 7.43
C PHE A 147 -4.22 6.74 6.98
N ALA A 148 -5.45 7.15 6.67
CA ALA A 148 -5.74 8.52 6.26
C ALA A 148 -5.45 9.53 7.39
N PRO A 149 -5.04 10.77 7.07
CA PRO A 149 -4.93 11.84 8.05
C PRO A 149 -6.20 11.98 8.89
N GLY A 150 -6.04 12.23 10.19
CA GLY A 150 -7.16 12.31 11.13
C GLY A 150 -7.74 10.96 11.59
N THR A 151 -7.20 9.83 11.11
CA THR A 151 -7.52 8.51 11.68
C THR A 151 -7.00 8.42 13.12
N PRO A 152 -7.79 7.91 14.09
CA PRO A 152 -7.33 7.73 15.47
C PRO A 152 -6.20 6.71 15.61
N ASP A 153 -5.29 6.91 16.56
CA ASP A 153 -4.14 6.03 16.82
C ASP A 153 -4.56 4.59 17.17
N GLU A 154 -5.75 4.42 17.76
CA GLU A 154 -6.33 3.12 18.08
C GLU A 154 -6.48 2.24 16.84
N LYS A 155 -6.71 2.82 15.65
CA LYS A 155 -6.80 2.05 14.40
C LYS A 155 -5.47 1.44 13.98
N ALA A 156 -4.37 2.17 14.21
CA ALA A 156 -3.05 1.60 14.00
C ALA A 156 -2.78 0.47 15.01
N ALA A 157 -3.13 0.68 16.28
CA ALA A 157 -2.99 -0.34 17.32
C ALA A 157 -3.80 -1.63 17.02
N GLU A 158 -5.05 -1.49 16.55
CA GLU A 158 -5.90 -2.60 16.10
C GLU A 158 -5.33 -3.34 14.89
N ALA A 159 -4.56 -2.65 14.03
CA ALA A 159 -3.98 -3.22 12.83
C ALA A 159 -2.70 -4.02 13.08
N ILE A 160 -1.94 -3.70 14.13
CA ILE A 160 -0.66 -4.35 14.48
C ILE A 160 -0.71 -5.89 14.38
N PRO A 161 -1.59 -6.59 15.13
CA PRO A 161 -1.60 -8.06 15.08
C PRO A 161 -1.94 -8.59 13.69
N LYS A 162 -2.77 -7.89 12.92
CA LYS A 162 -3.15 -8.30 11.56
C LYS A 162 -1.99 -8.15 10.57
N VAL A 163 -1.24 -7.05 10.67
CA VAL A 163 -0.07 -6.79 9.83
C VAL A 163 1.07 -7.75 10.16
N VAL A 164 1.27 -8.09 11.44
CA VAL A 164 2.21 -9.14 11.85
C VAL A 164 1.85 -10.50 11.25
N GLU A 165 0.58 -10.90 11.33
CA GLU A 165 0.14 -12.18 10.75
C GLU A 165 0.26 -12.18 9.22
N LEU A 166 0.00 -11.05 8.57
CA LEU A 166 0.26 -10.90 7.13
C LEU A 166 1.76 -11.02 6.81
N ALA A 167 2.64 -10.38 7.60
CA ALA A 167 4.08 -10.48 7.43
C ALA A 167 4.57 -11.93 7.55
N LYS A 168 4.05 -12.71 8.51
CA LYS A 168 4.38 -14.14 8.63
C LYS A 168 3.96 -14.95 7.40
N LEU A 169 2.79 -14.66 6.81
CA LEU A 169 2.35 -15.32 5.58
C LEU A 169 3.23 -14.96 4.37
N ILE A 170 3.66 -13.70 4.29
CA ILE A 170 4.59 -13.24 3.26
C ILE A 170 5.95 -13.92 3.42
N ASP A 171 6.46 -14.00 4.65
CA ASP A 171 7.73 -14.66 4.95
C ASP A 171 7.71 -16.12 4.49
N LEU A 172 6.67 -16.88 4.83
CA LEU A 172 6.48 -18.27 4.38
C LEU A 172 6.45 -18.42 2.85
N SER A 173 5.94 -17.40 2.15
CA SER A 173 5.85 -17.38 0.67
C SER A 173 7.13 -16.85 0.01
N SER A 174 8.05 -16.32 0.81
CA SER A 174 9.33 -15.75 0.36
C SER A 174 10.50 -16.71 0.55
N LEU A 175 10.32 -17.81 1.29
CA LEU A 175 11.33 -18.83 1.59
C LEU A 175 11.72 -19.66 0.35
#